data_AF-A0A6J7AWY0-F1
#
_entry.id   AF-A0A6J7AWY0-F1
#
_cell.length_a   1.000
_cell.length_b   1.000
_cell.length_c   1.000
_cell.angle_alpha   90.00
_cell.angle_beta   90.00
_cell.angle_gamma   90.00
#
_symmetry.space_group_name_H-M   'P 1'
#
loop_
_entity.id
_entity.type
_entity.pdbx_description
1 polymer ?
#
loop_
_entity_poly.entity_id
_entity_poly.type
_entity_poly.pdbx_seq_one_letter_code
_entity_poly.pdbx_strand_id
1 'polypeptide(L)'
;MLLATFPDFAHHVEWLARGSEGFKAIGSYGATNRPVAGGMPAWAAQLTAKQLLAVVYYERIHFGGQTEADLEQLKTLAENPALPASFPLTLTLEDVEKLITNLAPAAG
;
A
#
# COMPACT_ATOMS: atom_id res chain seq x y z
N MET A 1 15.83 1.10 -4.41
CA MET A 1 14.93 2.19 -4.82
C MET A 1 13.50 1.79 -4.49
N LEU A 2 12.62 2.74 -4.15
CA LEU A 2 11.24 2.45 -3.74
C LEU A 2 10.50 1.63 -4.81
N LEU A 3 10.48 2.11 -6.06
CA LEU A 3 9.76 1.41 -7.15
C LEU A 3 10.39 0.08 -7.55
N ALA A 4 11.69 -0.13 -7.29
CA ALA A 4 12.28 -1.46 -7.47
C ALA A 4 11.77 -2.45 -6.40
N THR A 5 11.49 -1.95 -5.18
CA THR A 5 10.98 -2.78 -4.07
C THR A 5 9.48 -2.99 -4.19
N PHE A 6 8.75 -1.94 -4.57
CA PHE A 6 7.30 -1.92 -4.74
C PHE A 6 6.96 -1.32 -6.11
N PRO A 7 7.06 -2.10 -7.21
CA PRO A 7 6.67 -1.63 -8.53
C PRO A 7 5.20 -1.19 -8.54
N ASP A 8 4.35 -1.99 -7.92
CA ASP A 8 2.94 -1.70 -7.68
C ASP A 8 2.74 -1.05 -6.29
N PHE A 9 1.86 -0.04 -6.21
CA PHE A 9 1.51 0.58 -4.94
C PHE A 9 0.74 -0.36 -4.01
N ALA A 10 0.04 -1.38 -4.51
CA ALA A 10 -0.70 -2.32 -3.68
C ALA A 10 0.22 -3.09 -2.72
N HIS A 11 1.37 -3.53 -3.21
CA HIS A 11 2.42 -4.16 -2.39
C HIS A 11 3.01 -3.18 -1.37
N HIS A 12 3.08 -1.89 -1.73
CA HIS A 12 3.56 -0.86 -0.80
C HIS A 12 2.56 -0.61 0.34
N VAL A 13 1.26 -0.55 0.02
CA VAL A 13 0.16 -0.43 0.98
C VAL A 13 0.17 -1.60 1.96
N GLU A 14 0.28 -2.82 1.45
CA GLU A 14 0.37 -4.03 2.28
C GLU A 14 1.55 -3.95 3.26
N TRP A 15 2.73 -3.57 2.77
CA TRP A 15 3.93 -3.42 3.58
C TRP A 15 3.75 -2.40 4.72
N LEU A 16 3.23 -1.20 4.42
CA LEU A 16 2.98 -0.19 5.45
C LEU A 16 1.90 -0.61 6.44
N ALA A 17 0.84 -1.28 5.97
CA ALA A 17 -0.25 -1.70 6.83
C ALA A 17 0.20 -2.72 7.87
N ARG A 18 0.94 -3.75 7.43
CA ARG A 18 1.34 -4.90 8.24
C ARG A 18 2.63 -4.69 9.02
N GLY A 19 3.51 -3.81 8.55
CA GLY A 19 4.85 -3.62 9.11
C GLY A 19 5.71 -4.89 9.08
N SER A 20 6.84 -4.87 9.79
CA SER A 20 7.76 -6.02 9.82
C SER A 20 7.13 -7.29 10.39
N GLU A 21 6.31 -7.16 11.44
CA GLU A 21 5.69 -8.31 12.11
C GLU A 21 4.84 -9.14 11.16
N GLY A 22 4.04 -8.50 10.30
CA GLY A 22 3.19 -9.23 9.37
C GLY A 22 3.96 -10.03 8.33
N PHE A 23 5.21 -9.68 8.01
CA PHE A 23 6.03 -10.39 7.03
C PHE A 23 7.04 -11.38 7.66
N LYS A 24 7.13 -11.47 8.99
CA LYS A 24 8.13 -12.31 9.69
C LYS A 24 8.10 -13.78 9.27
N ALA A 25 6.90 -14.36 9.08
CA ALA A 25 6.76 -15.77 8.70
C ALA A 25 7.30 -16.05 7.29
N ILE A 26 7.19 -15.09 6.38
CA ILE A 26 7.71 -15.18 5.00
C ILE A 26 9.21 -14.87 4.98
N GLY A 27 9.66 -13.95 5.84
CA GLY A 27 11.07 -13.58 5.99
C GLY A 27 11.57 -12.54 4.98
N SER A 28 10.77 -12.21 3.96
CA SER A 28 11.07 -11.18 2.96
C SER A 28 9.85 -10.34 2.57
N TYR A 29 10.08 -9.21 1.90
CA TYR A 29 9.04 -8.34 1.36
C TYR A 29 9.45 -7.69 0.03
N GLY A 30 8.44 -7.24 -0.72
CA GLY A 30 8.60 -6.54 -2.00
C GLY A 30 9.15 -7.41 -3.13
N ALA A 31 9.20 -6.85 -4.33
CA ALA A 31 9.63 -7.55 -5.56
C ALA A 31 11.12 -7.93 -5.57
N THR A 32 11.92 -7.35 -4.67
CA THR A 32 13.37 -7.63 -4.56
C THR A 32 13.70 -8.62 -3.45
N ASN A 33 12.69 -9.25 -2.82
CA ASN A 33 12.86 -10.17 -1.69
C ASN A 33 13.74 -9.57 -0.58
N ARG A 34 13.48 -8.31 -0.21
CA ARG A 34 14.25 -7.67 0.85
C ARG A 34 14.03 -8.44 2.16
N PRO A 35 15.10 -8.81 2.89
CA PRO A 35 14.95 -9.53 4.14
C PRO A 35 14.24 -8.65 5.18
N VAL A 36 13.38 -9.26 5.99
CA VAL A 36 12.71 -8.59 7.11
C VAL A 36 13.72 -8.44 8.25
N ALA A 37 14.29 -7.23 8.39
CA ALA A 37 15.22 -6.90 9.47
C ALA A 37 14.53 -6.48 10.79
N GLY A 38 13.21 -6.31 10.77
CA GLY A 38 12.45 -5.75 11.89
C GLY A 38 12.43 -4.22 11.90
N GLY A 39 11.73 -3.64 12.88
CA GLY A 39 11.73 -2.20 13.14
C GLY A 39 10.73 -1.37 12.32
N MET A 40 10.15 -1.90 11.23
CA MET A 40 9.07 -1.21 10.53
C MET A 40 7.74 -1.38 11.29
N PRO A 41 7.12 -0.28 11.79
CA PRO A 41 5.83 -0.36 12.47
C PRO A 41 4.70 -0.79 11.52
N ALA A 42 3.67 -1.42 12.08
CA ALA A 42 2.42 -1.67 11.37
C ALA A 42 1.56 -0.40 11.40
N TRP A 43 1.70 0.46 10.39
CA TRP A 43 1.11 1.80 10.41
C TRP A 43 -0.42 1.79 10.36
N ALA A 44 -1.06 0.70 9.93
CA ALA A 44 -2.50 0.55 10.01
C ALA A 44 -3.05 0.55 11.45
N ALA A 45 -2.19 0.35 12.47
CA ALA A 45 -2.57 0.52 13.88
C ALA A 45 -2.69 2.01 14.31
N GLN A 46 -2.13 2.94 13.54
CA GLN A 46 -1.98 4.34 13.92
C GLN A 46 -2.62 5.31 12.92
N LEU A 47 -2.68 4.93 11.64
CA LEU A 47 -3.19 5.74 10.56
C LEU A 47 -4.54 5.22 10.08
N THR A 48 -5.42 6.16 9.73
CA THR A 48 -6.59 5.84 8.90
C THR A 48 -6.15 5.29 7.54
N ALA A 49 -7.04 4.57 6.85
CA ALA A 49 -6.76 4.06 5.51
C ALA A 49 -6.35 5.20 4.56
N LYS A 50 -7.08 6.33 4.60
CA LYS A 50 -6.78 7.51 3.78
C LYS A 50 -5.40 8.09 4.08
N GLN A 51 -5.01 8.21 5.36
CA GLN A 51 -3.68 8.71 5.72
C GLN A 51 -2.58 7.74 5.27
N LEU A 52 -2.79 6.43 5.41
CA LEU A 52 -1.82 5.44 4.94
C LEU A 52 -1.65 5.51 3.41
N LEU A 53 -2.74 5.62 2.65
CA LEU A 53 -2.68 5.83 1.20
C LEU A 53 -2.00 7.15 0.82
N ALA A 54 -2.20 8.22 1.60
CA ALA A 54 -1.51 9.49 1.40
C ALA A 54 0.01 9.38 1.65
N VAL A 55 0.44 8.58 2.63
CA VAL A 55 1.87 8.27 2.84
C VAL A 55 2.43 7.53 1.62
N VAL A 56 1.74 6.48 1.15
CA VAL A 56 2.15 5.76 -0.07
C VAL A 56 2.26 6.70 -1.26
N TYR A 57 1.27 7.58 -1.46
CA TYR A 57 1.27 8.57 -2.53
C TYR A 57 2.49 9.49 -2.44
N TYR A 58 2.72 10.09 -1.26
CA TYR A 58 3.85 10.98 -1.02
C TYR A 58 5.19 10.29 -1.26
N GLU A 59 5.39 9.10 -0.69
CA GLU A 59 6.65 8.37 -0.82
C GLU A 59 6.93 7.98 -2.27
N ARG A 60 5.90 7.60 -3.03
CA ARG A 60 6.04 7.23 -4.44
C ARG A 60 6.44 8.39 -5.33
N ILE A 61 5.97 9.60 -5.05
CA ILE A 61 6.46 10.81 -5.71
C ILE A 61 7.88 11.13 -5.25
N HIS A 62 8.08 11.30 -3.95
CA HIS A 62 9.30 11.91 -3.42
C HIS A 62 10.51 10.96 -3.43
N PHE A 63 10.30 9.65 -3.21
CA PHE A 63 11.35 8.63 -3.17
C PHE A 63 11.28 7.64 -4.34
N GLY A 64 10.15 7.59 -5.06
CA GLY A 64 9.97 6.77 -6.25
C GLY A 64 10.19 7.52 -7.56
N GLY A 65 10.04 8.84 -7.59
CA GLY A 65 10.14 9.66 -8.80
C GLY A 65 8.91 9.60 -9.71
N GLN A 66 7.77 9.09 -9.21
CA GLN A 66 6.51 9.11 -9.95
C GLN A 66 5.91 10.52 -9.99
N THR A 67 5.12 10.78 -11.01
CA THR A 67 4.31 11.98 -11.14
C THR A 67 2.91 11.75 -10.56
N GLU A 68 2.12 12.81 -10.39
CA GLU A 68 0.72 12.68 -9.99
C GLU A 68 -0.09 11.87 -11.00
N ALA A 69 0.21 12.01 -12.30
CA ALA A 69 -0.46 11.28 -13.37
C ALA A 69 -0.24 9.76 -13.27
N ASP A 70 0.95 9.33 -12.83
CA ASP A 70 1.26 7.91 -12.61
C ASP A 70 0.48 7.31 -11.42
N LEU A 71 -0.10 8.15 -10.56
CA LEU A 71 -0.75 7.79 -9.30
C LEU A 71 -2.25 8.08 -9.27
N GLU A 72 -2.87 8.33 -10.43
CA GLU A 72 -4.30 8.68 -10.52
C GLU A 72 -5.21 7.61 -9.90
N GLN A 73 -4.87 6.33 -10.07
CA GLN A 73 -5.62 5.22 -9.47
C GLN A 73 -5.51 5.21 -7.92
N LEU A 74 -4.32 5.47 -7.37
CA LEU A 74 -4.10 5.56 -5.93
C LEU A 74 -4.85 6.76 -5.34
N LYS A 75 -4.83 7.90 -6.04
CA LYS A 75 -5.58 9.09 -5.67
C LYS A 75 -7.09 8.82 -5.65
N THR A 76 -7.61 8.20 -6.70
CA THR A 76 -9.02 7.78 -6.79
C THR A 76 -9.41 6.86 -5.63
N LEU A 77 -8.56 5.89 -5.28
CA LEU A 77 -8.79 5.01 -4.13
C LEU A 77 -8.84 5.79 -2.80
N ALA A 78 -7.91 6.73 -2.59
CA ALA A 78 -7.82 7.51 -1.36
C ALA A 78 -8.99 8.50 -1.16
N GLU A 79 -9.66 8.86 -2.25
CA GLU A 79 -10.83 9.75 -2.26
C GLU A 79 -12.16 8.98 -2.28
N ASN A 80 -12.13 7.64 -2.40
CA ASN A 80 -13.35 6.84 -2.46
C ASN A 80 -14.14 6.93 -1.14
N PRO A 81 -15.43 7.32 -1.17
CA PRO A 81 -16.28 7.34 0.01
C PRO A 81 -16.51 5.96 0.65
N ALA A 82 -16.32 4.87 -0.10
CA ALA A 82 -16.40 3.49 0.38
C ALA A 82 -15.08 2.98 1.00
N LEU A 83 -14.03 3.80 1.06
CA LEU A 83 -12.78 3.42 1.72
C LEU A 83 -13.05 3.18 3.22
N PRO A 84 -12.55 2.07 3.80
CA PRO A 84 -12.71 1.83 5.23
C PRO A 84 -12.01 2.92 6.06
N ALA A 85 -12.46 3.12 7.31
CA ALA A 85 -11.83 4.10 8.20
C ALA A 85 -10.35 3.76 8.48
N SER A 86 -10.03 2.47 8.63
CA SER A 86 -8.68 1.93 8.84
C SER A 86 -8.53 0.60 8.13
N PHE A 87 -7.31 0.28 7.68
CA PHE A 87 -7.01 -1.07 7.20
C PHE A 87 -6.78 -2.04 8.37
N PRO A 88 -7.09 -3.33 8.21
CA PRO A 88 -6.72 -4.33 9.21
C PRO A 88 -5.21 -4.58 9.20
N LEU A 89 -4.63 -4.99 10.33
CA LEU A 89 -3.22 -5.42 10.41
C LEU A 89 -2.94 -6.71 9.62
N THR A 90 -4.00 -7.41 9.23
CA THR A 90 -3.97 -8.61 8.40
C THR A 90 -4.23 -8.31 6.93
N LEU A 91 -4.27 -7.04 6.52
CA LEU A 91 -4.51 -6.63 5.13
C LEU A 91 -3.54 -7.37 4.20
N THR A 92 -4.06 -8.09 3.21
CA THR A 92 -3.27 -8.81 2.22
C THR A 92 -3.19 -8.02 0.91
N LEU A 93 -2.24 -8.38 0.04
CA LEU A 93 -2.22 -7.89 -1.34
C LEU A 93 -3.57 -8.09 -2.05
N GLU A 94 -4.18 -9.27 -1.91
CA GLU A 94 -5.48 -9.59 -2.52
C GLU A 94 -6.59 -8.64 -2.03
N ASP A 95 -6.56 -8.25 -0.75
CA ASP A 95 -7.54 -7.28 -0.22
C ASP A 95 -7.37 -5.90 -0.86
N VAL A 96 -6.12 -5.47 -1.06
CA VAL A 96 -5.83 -4.19 -1.72
C VAL A 96 -6.24 -4.23 -3.19
N GLU A 97 -5.95 -5.32 -3.89
CA GLU A 97 -6.35 -5.52 -5.29
C GLU A 97 -7.88 -5.52 -5.43
N LYS A 98 -8.61 -6.18 -4.52
CA LYS A 98 -10.08 -6.13 -4.50
C LYS A 98 -10.61 -4.71 -4.30
N LEU A 99 -10.00 -3.92 -3.41
CA LEU A 99 -10.37 -2.52 -3.25
C LEU A 99 -10.16 -1.75 -4.54
N ILE A 100 -9.05 -1.98 -5.24
CA ILE A 100 -8.74 -1.35 -6.53
C ILE A 100 -9.74 -1.79 -7.61
N THR A 101 -10.04 -3.08 -7.74
CA THR A 101 -10.99 -3.59 -8.73
C THR A 101 -12.40 -3.09 -8.48
N ASN A 102 -12.83 -2.99 -7.21
CA ASN A 102 -14.15 -2.45 -6.87
C ASN A 102 -14.29 -0.94 -7.13
N LEU A 103 -13.20 -0.23 -7.43
CA LEU A 103 -13.23 1.14 -7.94
C LEU A 103 -13.43 1.23 -9.45
N ALA A 104 -13.07 0.18 -10.20
CA ALA A 104 -13.24 0.20 -11.64
C ALA A 104 -14.75 0.29 -11.93
N PRO A 105 -15.20 1.22 -12.81
CA PRO A 105 -16.58 1.17 -13.27
C PRO A 105 -16.83 -0.24 -13.81
N ALA A 106 -17.95 -0.85 -13.43
CA ALA A 106 -18.35 -2.14 -13.96
C ALA A 106 -18.17 -2.08 -15.48
N ALA A 107 -17.27 -2.92 -16.02
CA ALA A 107 -17.10 -3.00 -17.46
C ALA A 107 -18.48 -3.37 -18.03
N GLY A 108 -19.12 -2.38 -18.66
CA GLY A 108 -20.44 -2.51 -19.27
C GLY A 108 -20.40 -3.37 -20.52
#